data_AF-A0A538B5Z4-F1
#
_entry.id   AF-A0A538B5Z4-F1
#
_cell.length_a   1.000
_cell.length_b   1.000
_cell.length_c   1.000
_cell.angle_alpha   90.00
_cell.angle_beta   90.00
_cell.angle_gamma   90.00
#
_symmetry.space_group_name_H-M   'P 1'
#
loop_
_entity.id
_entity.type
_entity.pdbx_description
1 polymer ?
#
loop_
_entity_poly.entity_id
_entity_poly.type
_entity_poly.pdbx_seq_one_letter_code
_entity_poly.pdbx_strand_id
1 'polypeptide(L)'
;MVGLFLAAAVGTLLPACGGPPLSARIAVPLTTMARGSAMLGKVIVTNHTGHALHVNGCHSPFLIALGNAKISPSVAWLDCLQRITIPTGESTWRVSVSASYLACGQRGPLPRCIHGYPPPLPPGAYEAVLYQRPHVVPTPQPIRIRVTP
;
A
#
# COMPACT_ATOMS: atom_id res chain seq x y z
N MET A 1 57.84 -11.73 -38.69
CA MET A 1 56.40 -11.38 -38.55
C MET A 1 55.96 -11.82 -37.16
N VAL A 2 55.85 -10.87 -36.23
CA VAL A 2 55.38 -11.13 -34.87
C VAL A 2 53.86 -10.88 -34.87
N GLY A 3 53.09 -11.95 -34.67
CA GLY A 3 51.62 -11.92 -34.65
C GLY A 3 51.11 -11.37 -33.33
N LEU A 4 50.44 -10.23 -33.39
CA LEU A 4 49.76 -9.54 -32.30
C LEU A 4 48.47 -10.32 -31.96
N PHE A 5 48.43 -11.01 -30.82
CA PHE A 5 47.20 -11.63 -30.32
C PHE A 5 46.37 -10.57 -29.57
N LEU A 6 45.24 -10.19 -30.16
CA LEU A 6 44.19 -9.38 -29.55
C LEU A 6 43.56 -10.16 -28.38
N ALA A 7 43.69 -9.63 -27.17
CA ALA A 7 42.93 -10.10 -26.01
C ALA A 7 41.47 -9.65 -26.17
N ALA A 8 40.56 -10.61 -26.29
CA ALA A 8 39.12 -10.37 -26.18
C ALA A 8 38.79 -10.04 -24.73
N ALA A 9 38.41 -8.80 -24.45
CA ALA A 9 37.85 -8.42 -23.18
C ALA A 9 36.47 -9.08 -23.03
N VAL A 10 36.39 -10.10 -22.17
CA VAL A 10 35.12 -10.66 -21.70
C VAL A 10 34.43 -9.55 -20.91
N GLY A 11 33.41 -8.96 -21.52
CA GLY A 11 32.54 -8.00 -20.86
C GLY A 11 31.90 -8.66 -19.64
N THR A 12 32.37 -8.29 -18.46
CA THR A 12 31.72 -8.58 -17.20
C THR A 12 30.29 -8.05 -17.28
N LEU A 13 29.31 -8.96 -17.21
CA LEU A 13 27.93 -8.61 -16.90
C LEU A 13 27.98 -7.88 -15.55
N LEU A 14 27.84 -6.56 -15.59
CA LEU A 14 27.61 -5.76 -14.40
C LEU A 14 26.39 -6.37 -13.69
N PRO A 15 26.47 -6.68 -12.38
CA PRO A 15 25.27 -6.98 -11.62
C PRO A 15 24.36 -5.77 -11.81
N ALA A 16 23.15 -5.99 -12.34
CA ALA A 16 22.13 -4.96 -12.38
C ALA A 16 22.10 -4.30 -11.00
N CYS A 17 22.32 -2.99 -10.95
CA CYS A 17 22.32 -2.22 -9.70
C CYS A 17 21.09 -2.64 -8.89
N GLY A 18 21.33 -3.41 -7.84
CA GLY A 18 20.29 -4.13 -7.13
C GLY A 18 19.38 -3.15 -6.43
N GLY A 19 18.18 -2.94 -6.98
CA GLY A 19 17.12 -2.26 -6.24
C GLY A 19 16.83 -3.00 -4.92
N PRO A 20 16.09 -2.37 -3.99
CA PRO A 20 15.77 -3.01 -2.73
C PRO A 20 15.13 -4.39 -2.97
N PRO A 21 15.46 -5.40 -2.13
CA PRO A 21 15.01 -6.78 -2.31
C PRO A 21 13.48 -6.91 -2.25
N LEU A 22 12.81 -5.92 -1.66
CA LEU A 22 11.38 -5.81 -1.61
C LEU A 22 11.00 -4.32 -1.68
N SER A 23 9.97 -3.99 -2.45
CA SER A 23 9.42 -2.63 -2.50
C SER A 23 7.91 -2.67 -2.58
N ALA A 24 7.25 -1.60 -2.14
CA ALA A 24 5.83 -1.41 -2.28
C ALA A 24 5.54 0.00 -2.81
N ARG A 25 4.42 0.15 -3.53
CA ARG A 25 3.85 1.45 -3.90
C ARG A 25 2.33 1.39 -3.87
N ILE A 26 1.74 2.52 -3.52
CA ILE A 26 0.29 2.72 -3.66
C ILE A 26 0.03 3.24 -5.07
N ALA A 27 -1.05 2.79 -5.70
CA ALA A 27 -1.57 3.38 -6.92
C ALA A 27 -3.08 3.60 -6.76
N VAL A 28 -3.52 4.84 -6.97
CA VAL A 28 -4.94 5.22 -6.96
C VAL A 28 -5.32 5.78 -8.33
N PRO A 29 -6.56 5.58 -8.79
CA PRO A 29 -6.99 6.10 -10.09
C PRO A 29 -7.15 7.63 -10.08
N LEU A 30 -7.50 8.21 -8.92
CA LEU A 30 -7.74 9.64 -8.74
C LEU A 30 -7.15 10.10 -7.41
N THR A 31 -6.70 11.35 -7.37
CA THR A 31 -6.24 12.04 -6.15
C THR A 31 -7.31 12.95 -5.54
N THR A 32 -8.54 12.82 -6.03
CA THR A 32 -9.72 13.54 -5.52
C THR A 32 -10.86 12.54 -5.34
N MET A 33 -11.65 12.70 -4.29
CA MET A 33 -12.84 11.88 -4.06
C MET A 33 -13.89 12.63 -3.26
N ALA A 34 -15.17 12.39 -3.55
CA ALA A 34 -16.28 12.94 -2.77
C ALA A 34 -16.28 12.36 -1.36
N ARG A 35 -16.66 13.15 -0.36
CA ARG A 35 -16.83 12.63 1.00
C ARG A 35 -17.83 11.48 1.02
N GLY A 36 -17.58 10.46 1.83
CA GLY A 36 -18.47 9.29 1.90
C GLY A 36 -18.30 8.28 0.77
N SER A 37 -17.61 8.64 -0.31
CA SER A 37 -17.36 7.74 -1.42
C SER A 37 -16.23 6.75 -1.13
N ALA A 38 -16.11 5.74 -2.00
CA ALA A 38 -15.00 4.81 -2.02
C ALA A 38 -14.44 4.70 -3.44
N MET A 39 -13.15 4.42 -3.54
CA MET A 39 -12.49 4.09 -4.81
C MET A 39 -11.61 2.84 -4.66
N LEU A 40 -11.43 2.13 -5.77
CA LEU A 40 -10.52 0.99 -5.82
C LEU A 40 -9.10 1.46 -6.09
N GLY A 41 -8.25 1.34 -5.08
CA GLY A 41 -6.80 1.48 -5.18
C GLY A 41 -6.10 0.15 -5.40
N LYS A 42 -4.79 0.23 -5.56
CA LYS A 42 -3.89 -0.92 -5.67
C LYS A 42 -2.70 -0.72 -4.74
N VAL A 43 -2.26 -1.81 -4.12
CA VAL A 43 -0.92 -1.92 -3.56
C VAL A 43 -0.15 -2.82 -4.50
N ILE A 44 0.97 -2.32 -5.00
CA ILE A 44 1.86 -3.05 -5.89
C ILE A 44 3.12 -3.36 -5.10
N VAL A 45 3.46 -4.64 -4.98
CA VAL A 45 4.69 -5.09 -4.32
C VAL A 45 5.58 -5.73 -5.36
N THR A 46 6.86 -5.37 -5.32
CA THR A 46 7.88 -5.99 -6.15
C THR A 46 8.85 -6.74 -5.24
N ASN A 47 8.92 -8.07 -5.42
CA ASN A 47 9.77 -8.98 -4.67
C ASN A 47 10.95 -9.44 -5.53
N HIS A 48 12.14 -8.99 -5.16
CA HIS A 48 13.42 -9.32 -5.79
C HIS A 48 14.29 -10.27 -4.92
N THR A 49 13.74 -10.93 -3.90
CA THR A 49 14.51 -11.84 -3.03
C THR A 49 14.93 -13.15 -3.70
N GLY A 50 14.43 -13.43 -4.90
CA GLY A 50 14.68 -14.68 -5.62
C GLY A 50 13.81 -15.86 -5.17
N HIS A 51 12.92 -15.69 -4.18
CA HIS A 51 11.98 -16.71 -3.75
C HIS A 51 10.65 -16.11 -3.26
N ALA A 52 9.60 -16.92 -3.24
CA ALA A 52 8.30 -16.49 -2.74
C ALA A 52 8.34 -16.28 -1.22
N LEU A 53 7.66 -15.23 -0.72
CA LEU A 53 7.47 -14.98 0.71
C LEU A 53 6.12 -15.52 1.15
N HIS A 54 6.07 -16.12 2.34
CA HIS A 54 4.85 -16.62 2.94
C HIS A 54 4.58 -15.90 4.25
N VAL A 55 3.42 -15.26 4.34
CA VAL A 55 3.05 -14.41 5.48
C VAL A 55 1.63 -14.72 5.90
N ASN A 56 1.35 -14.60 7.20
CA ASN A 56 -0.02 -14.73 7.69
C ASN A 56 -0.68 -13.36 7.66
N GLY A 57 -1.79 -13.21 6.96
CA GLY A 57 -2.56 -11.97 6.88
C GLY A 57 -4.05 -12.21 7.05
N CYS A 58 -4.86 -11.20 6.76
CA CYS A 58 -6.31 -11.30 6.85
C CYS A 58 -6.92 -11.06 5.46
N HIS A 59 -6.98 -12.13 4.66
CA HIS A 59 -7.33 -12.17 3.22
C HIS A 59 -6.44 -11.33 2.28
N SER A 60 -6.21 -10.06 2.60
CA SER A 60 -5.20 -9.20 2.03
C SER A 60 -4.17 -8.82 3.11
N PRO A 61 -2.87 -8.83 2.82
CA PRO A 61 -1.86 -8.34 3.77
C PRO A 61 -1.85 -6.80 3.83
N PHE A 62 -2.57 -6.13 2.94
CA PHE A 62 -2.53 -4.69 2.75
C PHE A 62 -3.92 -4.04 2.80
N LEU A 63 -3.97 -2.89 3.45
CA LEU A 63 -5.10 -1.95 3.45
C LEU A 63 -4.57 -0.54 3.20
N ILE A 64 -5.44 0.35 2.73
CA ILE A 64 -5.13 1.77 2.61
C ILE A 64 -6.16 2.54 3.43
N ALA A 65 -5.69 3.45 4.27
CA ALA A 65 -6.54 4.35 5.01
C ALA A 65 -6.17 5.81 4.71
N LEU A 66 -7.16 6.69 4.79
CA LEU A 66 -6.96 8.13 4.70
C LEU A 66 -6.77 8.70 6.11
N GLY A 67 -5.73 9.50 6.29
CA GLY A 67 -5.48 10.22 7.54
C GLY A 67 -4.85 11.59 7.31
N ASN A 68 -4.80 12.40 8.35
CA ASN A 68 -4.07 13.67 8.38
C ASN A 68 -3.71 14.02 9.83
N ALA A 69 -3.13 15.20 10.06
CA ALA A 69 -2.73 15.66 11.39
C ALA A 69 -3.89 15.72 12.43
N LYS A 70 -5.16 15.74 11.99
CA LYS A 70 -6.34 15.80 12.85
C LYS A 70 -7.07 14.46 12.97
N ILE A 71 -6.91 13.58 11.99
CA ILE A 71 -7.66 12.33 11.86
C ILE A 71 -6.64 11.20 11.66
N SER A 72 -6.44 10.41 12.72
CA SER A 72 -5.61 9.22 12.65
C SER A 72 -6.27 8.18 11.74
N PRO A 73 -5.55 7.65 10.74
CA PRO A 73 -6.09 6.61 9.88
C PRO A 73 -6.38 5.36 10.72
N SER A 74 -7.49 4.68 10.40
CA SER A 74 -7.94 3.48 11.11
C SER A 74 -8.36 2.42 10.11
N VAL A 75 -8.03 1.16 10.40
CA VAL A 75 -8.37 0.00 9.56
C VAL A 75 -8.97 -1.11 10.41
N ALA A 76 -9.83 -1.92 9.81
CA ALA A 76 -10.31 -3.17 10.38
C ALA A 76 -9.98 -4.32 9.42
N TRP A 77 -9.44 -5.40 9.97
CA TRP A 77 -9.29 -6.67 9.27
C TRP A 77 -10.32 -7.65 9.82
N LEU A 78 -11.15 -8.20 8.95
CA LEU A 78 -11.94 -9.39 9.23
C LEU A 78 -11.16 -10.62 8.72
N ASP A 79 -11.36 -11.79 9.33
CA ASP A 79 -10.80 -13.08 8.90
C ASP A 79 -9.26 -13.16 8.80
N CYS A 80 -8.61 -13.09 9.95
CA CYS A 80 -7.15 -13.16 10.10
C CYS A 80 -6.58 -14.59 10.17
N LEU A 81 -5.25 -14.72 10.00
CA LEU A 81 -4.45 -15.97 10.03
C LEU A 81 -4.49 -16.81 8.74
N GLN A 82 -4.80 -16.19 7.61
CA GLN A 82 -4.68 -16.85 6.31
C GLN A 82 -3.24 -16.77 5.81
N ARG A 83 -2.72 -17.87 5.24
CA ARG A 83 -1.41 -17.85 4.58
C ARG A 83 -1.52 -17.14 3.23
N ILE A 84 -0.74 -16.09 3.05
CA ILE A 84 -0.66 -15.28 1.85
C ILE A 84 0.74 -15.44 1.25
N THR A 85 0.80 -15.68 -0.05
CA THR A 85 2.05 -15.81 -0.81
C THR A 85 2.31 -14.52 -1.59
N ILE A 86 3.51 -13.96 -1.43
CA ILE A 86 4.04 -12.90 -2.30
C ILE A 86 5.05 -13.57 -3.24
N PRO A 87 4.69 -13.87 -4.50
CA PRO A 87 5.61 -14.47 -5.45
C PRO A 87 6.77 -13.52 -5.78
N THR A 88 7.80 -14.05 -6.45
CA THR A 88 8.85 -13.21 -7.04
C THR A 88 8.26 -12.34 -8.16
N GLY A 89 8.89 -11.18 -8.39
CA GLY A 89 8.41 -10.21 -9.37
C GLY A 89 7.32 -9.28 -8.81
N GLU A 90 6.44 -8.80 -9.70
CA GLU A 90 5.38 -7.85 -9.34
C GLU A 90 4.09 -8.57 -8.96
N SER A 91 3.48 -8.14 -7.85
CA SER A 91 2.16 -8.58 -7.41
C SER A 91 1.28 -7.38 -7.09
N THR A 92 -0.01 -7.50 -7.38
CA THR A 92 -0.99 -6.42 -7.20
C THR A 92 -2.15 -6.88 -6.31
N TRP A 93 -2.39 -6.12 -5.24
CA TRP A 93 -3.55 -6.30 -4.36
C TRP A 93 -4.52 -5.13 -4.57
N ARG A 94 -5.77 -5.45 -4.86
CA ARG A 94 -6.85 -4.46 -4.91
C ARG A 94 -7.29 -4.13 -3.49
N VAL A 95 -7.43 -2.85 -3.19
CA VAL A 95 -7.82 -2.35 -1.87
C VAL A 95 -8.85 -1.23 -2.03
N SER A 96 -9.82 -1.18 -1.11
CA SER A 96 -10.79 -0.09 -1.06
C SER A 96 -10.19 1.09 -0.29
N VAL A 97 -10.26 2.29 -0.86
CA VAL A 97 -9.92 3.55 -0.20
C VAL A 97 -11.23 4.28 0.09
N SER A 98 -11.55 4.49 1.36
CA SER A 98 -12.82 5.08 1.80
C SER A 98 -12.65 6.51 2.33
N ALA A 99 -13.52 7.43 1.91
CA ALA A 99 -13.63 8.78 2.47
C ALA A 99 -14.68 8.85 3.59
N SER A 100 -14.73 7.82 4.43
CA SER A 100 -15.58 7.72 5.62
C SER A 100 -14.77 7.28 6.82
N TYR A 101 -15.24 7.62 8.01
CA TYR A 101 -14.69 7.03 9.22
C TYR A 101 -14.97 5.52 9.23
N LEU A 102 -14.03 4.75 9.77
CA LEU A 102 -14.21 3.30 9.93
C LEU A 102 -15.30 2.97 10.97
N ALA A 103 -15.35 3.77 12.04
CA ALA A 103 -16.24 3.56 13.17
C ALA A 103 -16.74 4.91 13.69
N CYS A 104 -17.84 4.85 14.44
CA CYS A 104 -18.42 5.97 15.15
C CYS A 104 -18.89 5.53 16.53
N GLY A 105 -19.09 6.49 17.43
CA GLY A 105 -19.51 6.19 18.79
C GLY A 105 -20.16 7.39 19.48
N GLN A 106 -20.78 7.14 20.64
CA GLN A 106 -21.40 8.18 21.46
C GLN A 106 -20.42 8.79 22.49
N ARG A 107 -19.24 8.17 22.69
CA ARG A 107 -18.23 8.57 23.68
C ARG A 107 -16.82 8.37 23.11
N GLY A 108 -15.86 9.15 23.62
CA GLY A 108 -14.44 9.03 23.26
C GLY A 108 -14.04 9.84 22.01
N PRO A 109 -12.90 9.49 21.37
CA PRO A 109 -12.34 10.25 20.25
C PRO A 109 -13.03 9.96 18.90
N LEU A 110 -13.97 9.01 18.85
CA LEU A 110 -14.70 8.67 17.64
C LEU A 110 -15.75 9.75 17.29
N PRO A 111 -16.00 9.99 16.00
CA PRO A 111 -17.08 10.89 15.61
C PRO A 111 -18.44 10.29 15.97
N ARG A 112 -19.45 11.15 16.11
CA ARG A 112 -20.84 10.72 16.32
C ARG A 112 -21.38 10.01 15.08
N CYS A 113 -22.14 8.95 15.30
CA CYS A 113 -22.84 8.25 14.22
C CYS A 113 -23.97 9.12 13.64
N ILE A 114 -24.16 9.05 12.32
CA ILE A 114 -25.31 9.64 11.63
C ILE A 114 -26.23 8.47 11.23
N HIS A 115 -27.46 8.46 11.75
CA HIS A 115 -28.42 7.36 11.54
C HIS A 115 -27.86 5.96 11.89
N GLY A 116 -26.96 5.87 12.88
CA GLY A 116 -26.33 4.62 13.28
C GLY A 116 -25.07 4.22 12.48
N TYR A 117 -24.67 5.01 11.48
CA TYR A 117 -23.52 4.71 10.62
C TYR A 117 -22.35 5.69 10.83
N PRO A 118 -21.10 5.28 10.55
CA PRO A 118 -19.96 6.17 10.55
C PRO A 118 -20.15 7.34 9.57
N PRO A 119 -19.87 8.58 10.00
CA PRO A 119 -20.04 9.73 9.12
C PRO A 119 -18.97 9.76 8.01
N PRO A 120 -19.20 10.55 6.95
CA PRO A 120 -18.18 10.79 5.94
C PRO A 120 -17.07 11.70 6.48
N LEU A 121 -15.84 11.52 6.00
CA LEU A 121 -14.72 12.40 6.34
C LEU A 121 -15.05 13.85 5.96
N PRO A 122 -14.61 14.84 6.76
CA PRO A 122 -14.71 16.25 6.37
C PRO A 122 -13.92 16.53 5.09
N PRO A 123 -14.36 17.46 4.23
CA PRO A 123 -13.55 17.93 3.10
C PRO A 123 -12.19 18.45 3.55
N GLY A 124 -11.14 18.16 2.78
CA GLY A 124 -9.77 18.54 3.13
C GLY A 124 -8.70 17.71 2.43
N ALA A 125 -7.45 17.95 2.82
CA ALA A 125 -6.30 17.17 2.37
C ALA A 125 -6.04 16.00 3.33
N TYR A 126 -5.78 14.83 2.76
CA TYR A 126 -5.49 13.59 3.45
C TYR A 126 -4.30 12.90 2.78
N GLU A 127 -3.68 11.99 3.52
CA GLU A 127 -2.68 11.07 3.02
C GLU A 127 -3.28 9.67 2.98
N ALA A 128 -3.23 9.04 1.81
CA ALA A 128 -3.45 7.61 1.65
C ALA A 128 -2.19 6.88 2.07
N VAL A 129 -2.30 6.17 3.19
CA VAL A 129 -1.18 5.46 3.83
C VAL A 129 -1.42 3.96 3.81
N LEU A 130 -0.34 3.19 3.63
CA LEU A 130 -0.38 1.74 3.66
C LEU A 130 -0.46 1.25 5.11
N TYR A 131 -1.43 0.38 5.37
CA TYR A 131 -1.52 -0.44 6.56
C TYR A 131 -1.25 -1.90 6.21
N GLN A 132 -0.46 -2.57 7.05
CA GLN A 132 -0.07 -3.96 6.87
C GLN A 132 0.11 -4.65 8.23
N ARG A 133 -0.23 -5.93 8.30
CA ARG A 133 0.04 -6.77 9.47
C ARG A 133 0.24 -8.23 9.03
N PRO A 134 1.41 -8.86 9.30
CA PRO A 134 2.64 -8.26 9.84
C PRO A 134 3.24 -7.21 8.89
N HIS A 135 4.26 -6.48 9.34
CA HIS A 135 5.03 -5.58 8.47
C HIS A 135 5.98 -6.41 7.60
N VAL A 136 5.60 -6.61 6.35
CA VAL A 136 6.31 -7.47 5.38
C VAL A 136 7.05 -6.63 4.35
N VAL A 137 6.43 -5.55 3.88
CA VAL A 137 7.02 -4.66 2.87
C VAL A 137 7.46 -3.34 3.49
N PRO A 138 8.47 -2.65 2.95
CA PRO A 138 8.77 -1.29 3.37
C PRO A 138 7.56 -0.37 3.22
N THR A 139 7.37 0.57 4.15
CA THR A 139 6.28 1.55 4.06
C THR A 139 6.51 2.46 2.85
N PRO A 140 5.58 2.49 1.87
CA PRO A 140 5.70 3.33 0.69
C PRO A 140 5.49 4.81 1.03
N GLN A 141 5.86 5.69 0.12
CA GLN A 141 5.48 7.10 0.21
C GLN A 141 3.95 7.24 0.19
N PRO A 142 3.35 8.02 1.12
CA PRO A 142 1.92 8.30 1.09
C PRO A 142 1.50 9.09 -0.15
N ILE A 143 0.26 8.91 -0.60
CA ILE A 143 -0.32 9.71 -1.69
C ILE A 143 -1.26 10.75 -1.10
N ARG A 144 -1.12 12.01 -1.52
CA ARG A 144 -2.05 13.07 -1.13
C ARG A 144 -3.38 12.91 -1.87
N ILE A 145 -4.47 12.82 -1.12
CA ILE A 145 -5.85 12.75 -1.59
C ILE A 145 -6.62 13.97 -1.09
N ARG A 146 -7.38 14.61 -1.96
CA ARG A 146 -8.31 15.69 -1.59
C ARG A 146 -9.73 15.15 -1.50
N VAL A 147 -10.32 15.24 -0.31
CA VAL A 147 -11.74 14.97 -0.10
C VAL A 147 -12.53 16.23 -0.40
N THR A 148 -13.51 16.13 -1.29
CA THR A 148 -14.40 17.22 -1.68
C THR A 148 -15.77 17.09 -1.01
N PRO A 149 -16.56 18.17 -0.97
CA PRO A 149 -17.95 18.13 -0.50
C PRO A 149 -18.79 17.04 -1.17
#